data_AF-A0A844MY19-F1
#
_entry.id   AF-A0A844MY19-F1
#
_cell.length_a   1.000
_cell.length_b   1.000
_cell.length_c   1.000
_cell.angle_alpha   90.00
_cell.angle_beta   90.00
_cell.angle_gamma   90.00
#
_symmetry.space_group_name_H-M   'P 1'
#
loop_
_entity.id
_entity.type
_entity.pdbx_description
1 polymer ?
#
loop_
_entity_poly.entity_id
_entity_poly.type
_entity_poly.pdbx_seq_one_letter_code
_entity_poly.pdbx_strand_id
1 'polypeptide(L)'
;MIPDFDENGNFPPGVHFCDWSEFKEKFGYTPARARMIRGMEAAMTDLKDAGCRIFFINGSFVTSEPNPNDFDACWEPDAVDLDYLRQNHPTLLNFTNKRAAQSSYG
;
A
#
# COMPACT_ATOMS: atom_id res chain seq x y z
N MET A 1 -15.39 3.74 -7.18
CA MET A 1 -15.62 5.08 -6.62
C MET A 1 -15.21 5.10 -5.16
N ILE A 2 -14.02 5.61 -4.88
CA ILE A 2 -13.46 5.75 -3.54
C ILE A 2 -14.19 6.90 -2.82
N PRO A 3 -14.79 6.66 -1.65
CA PRO A 3 -15.53 7.68 -0.87
C PRO A 3 -14.73 8.94 -0.59
N ASP A 4 -15.41 10.07 -0.42
CA ASP A 4 -14.76 11.32 -0.01
C ASP A 4 -14.34 11.30 1.47
N PHE A 5 -13.36 12.14 1.78
CA PHE A 5 -12.93 12.36 3.16
C PHE A 5 -14.05 13.08 3.94
N ASP A 6 -14.08 12.85 5.25
CA ASP A 6 -14.94 13.61 6.16
C ASP A 6 -14.43 15.05 6.35
N GLU A 7 -15.16 15.85 7.14
CA GLU A 7 -14.81 17.24 7.46
C GLU A 7 -13.45 17.41 8.16
N ASN A 8 -12.92 16.32 8.73
CA ASN A 8 -11.64 16.29 9.42
C ASN A 8 -10.51 15.71 8.54
N GLY A 9 -10.79 15.38 7.28
CA GLY A 9 -9.81 14.80 6.37
C GLY A 9 -9.59 13.30 6.55
N ASN A 10 -10.43 12.62 7.35
CA ASN A 10 -10.33 11.17 7.55
C ASN A 10 -11.10 10.43 6.47
N PHE A 11 -10.59 9.25 6.12
CA PHE A 11 -11.29 8.36 5.22
C PHE A 11 -12.40 7.59 5.97
N PRO A 12 -13.57 7.37 5.36
CA PRO A 12 -14.68 6.70 6.04
C PRO A 12 -14.30 5.29 6.52
N PRO A 13 -14.77 4.86 7.71
CA PRO A 13 -14.44 3.54 8.24
C PRO A 13 -14.97 2.42 7.32
N GLY A 14 -14.22 1.33 7.24
CA GLY A 14 -14.57 0.15 6.46
C GLY A 14 -13.52 -0.24 5.42
N VAL A 15 -13.81 -1.32 4.68
CA VAL A 15 -13.00 -1.77 3.55
C VAL A 15 -13.63 -1.25 2.26
N HIS A 16 -12.86 -0.48 1.50
CA HIS A 16 -13.33 0.15 0.27
C HIS A 16 -12.47 -0.33 -0.90
N PHE A 17 -13.01 -1.24 -1.70
CA PHE A 17 -12.31 -1.73 -2.90
C PHE A 17 -12.29 -0.67 -3.99
N CYS A 18 -11.17 -0.57 -4.69
CA CYS A 18 -10.99 0.36 -5.80
C CYS A 18 -9.98 -0.17 -6.81
N ASP A 19 -10.02 0.41 -8.01
CA ASP A 19 -8.99 0.17 -9.01
C ASP A 19 -7.72 0.95 -8.69
N TRP A 20 -6.58 0.41 -9.10
CA TRP A 20 -5.29 1.05 -8.83
C TRP A 20 -5.16 2.44 -9.48
N SER A 21 -5.74 2.65 -10.66
CA SER A 21 -5.78 3.97 -11.30
C SER A 21 -6.58 4.97 -10.48
N GLU A 22 -7.72 4.53 -9.93
CA GLU A 22 -8.58 5.35 -9.08
C GLU A 22 -7.87 5.73 -7.77
N PHE A 23 -7.16 4.78 -7.17
CA PHE A 23 -6.33 5.02 -6.00
C PHE A 23 -5.26 6.08 -6.28
N LYS A 24 -4.55 5.97 -7.41
CA LYS A 24 -3.53 6.94 -7.81
C LYS A 24 -4.11 8.33 -8.06
N GLU A 25 -5.29 8.42 -8.66
CA GLU A 25 -5.97 9.70 -8.87
C GLU A 25 -6.36 10.37 -7.55
N LYS A 26 -6.98 9.62 -6.62
CA LYS A 26 -7.44 10.19 -5.35
C LYS A 26 -6.31 10.53 -4.39
N PHE A 27 -5.29 9.67 -4.31
CA PHE A 27 -4.24 9.78 -3.30
C PHE A 27 -2.92 10.33 -3.84
N GLY A 28 -2.71 10.41 -5.15
CA GLY A 28 -1.45 10.81 -5.78
C GLY A 28 -1.29 12.31 -6.05
N TYR A 29 -2.04 13.17 -5.36
CA TYR A 29 -2.13 14.60 -5.67
C TYR A 29 -0.92 15.45 -5.21
N THR A 30 0.06 14.88 -4.49
CA THR A 30 1.32 15.56 -4.15
C THR A 30 2.54 14.75 -4.60
N PRO A 31 3.70 15.40 -4.86
CA PRO A 31 4.93 14.68 -5.16
C PRO A 31 5.38 13.70 -4.07
N ALA A 32 5.11 14.02 -2.79
CA ALA A 32 5.40 13.14 -1.66
C ALA A 32 4.56 11.86 -1.73
N ARG A 33 3.24 12.01 -1.88
CA ARG A 33 2.32 10.88 -2.01
C ARG A 33 2.59 10.04 -3.26
N ALA A 34 2.85 10.68 -4.40
CA ALA A 34 3.22 10.00 -5.63
C ALA A 34 4.49 9.15 -5.49
N ARG A 35 5.45 9.57 -4.64
CA ARG A 35 6.64 8.77 -4.32
C ARG A 35 6.29 7.53 -3.51
N MET A 36 5.47 7.68 -2.46
CA MET A 36 5.01 6.55 -1.65
C MET A 36 4.20 5.54 -2.49
N ILE A 37 3.35 6.04 -3.39
CA ILE A 37 2.59 5.21 -4.35
C ILE A 37 3.51 4.37 -5.24
N ARG A 38 4.63 4.93 -5.73
CA ARG A 38 5.59 4.15 -6.52
C ARG A 38 6.19 3.00 -5.73
N GLY A 39 6.51 3.23 -4.46
CA GLY A 39 6.99 2.16 -3.57
C GLY A 39 5.93 1.10 -3.29
N MET A 40 4.67 1.51 -3.10
CA MET A 40 3.55 0.56 -3.01
C MET A 40 3.38 -0.24 -4.30
N GLU A 41 3.46 0.40 -5.48
CA GLU A 41 3.30 -0.24 -6.79
C GLU A 41 4.39 -1.30 -7.03
N ALA A 42 5.63 -1.04 -6.60
CA ALA A 42 6.71 -2.01 -6.63
C ALA A 42 6.40 -3.22 -5.74
N ALA A 43 6.03 -3.00 -4.47
CA ALA A 43 5.66 -4.09 -3.56
C ALA A 43 4.44 -4.89 -4.04
N MET A 44 3.44 -4.23 -4.63
CA MET A 44 2.26 -4.89 -5.21
C MET A 44 2.62 -5.73 -6.44
N THR A 45 3.59 -5.30 -7.24
CA THR A 45 4.08 -6.07 -8.40
C THR A 45 4.75 -7.36 -7.93
N ASP A 46 5.67 -7.26 -6.97
CA ASP A 46 6.34 -8.42 -6.37
C ASP A 46 5.33 -9.41 -5.75
N LEU A 47 4.33 -8.91 -5.02
CA LEU A 47 3.26 -9.73 -4.44
C LEU A 47 2.38 -10.38 -5.51
N LYS A 48 2.07 -9.66 -6.59
CA LYS A 48 1.27 -10.17 -7.70
C LYS A 48 1.98 -11.32 -8.41
N ASP A 49 3.30 -11.22 -8.59
CA ASP A 49 4.10 -12.30 -9.18
C ASP A 49 4.09 -13.56 -8.32
N ALA A 50 3.93 -13.40 -6.99
CA ALA A 50 3.71 -14.50 -6.06
C ALA A 50 2.26 -15.01 -5.99
N GLY A 51 1.31 -14.43 -6.75
CA GLY A 51 -0.09 -14.85 -6.76
C GLY A 51 -1.04 -14.07 -5.84
N CYS A 52 -0.57 -13.00 -5.19
CA CYS A 52 -1.40 -12.15 -4.34
C CYS A 52 -2.53 -11.49 -5.12
N ARG A 53 -3.74 -11.51 -4.54
CA ARG A 53 -4.95 -10.96 -5.16
C ARG A 53 -5.44 -9.69 -4.50
N ILE A 54 -5.25 -9.57 -3.19
CA ILE A 54 -5.79 -8.45 -2.40
C ILE A 54 -4.66 -7.82 -1.59
N PHE A 55 -4.53 -6.49 -1.75
CA PHE A 55 -3.59 -5.65 -1.03
C PHE A 55 -4.38 -4.54 -0.32
N PHE A 56 -4.26 -4.47 1.00
CA PHE A 56 -4.91 -3.49 1.84
C PHE A 56 -3.92 -2.39 2.21
N ILE A 57 -4.38 -1.14 2.18
CA ILE A 57 -3.58 0.05 2.52
C ILE A 57 -4.32 0.82 3.61
N ASN A 58 -3.57 1.26 4.63
CA ASN A 58 -4.04 2.11 5.71
C ASN A 58 -2.89 3.02 6.22
N GLY A 59 -2.98 3.50 7.45
CA GLY A 59 -1.99 4.37 8.07
C GLY A 59 -2.27 5.84 7.78
N SER A 60 -1.31 6.71 8.09
CA SER A 60 -1.49 8.16 7.86
C SER A 60 -1.68 8.50 6.38
N PHE A 61 -1.30 7.61 5.47
CA PHE A 61 -1.51 7.72 4.03
C PHE A 61 -2.99 7.72 3.60
N VAL A 62 -3.93 7.13 4.33
CA VAL A 62 -5.34 7.09 3.88
C VAL A 62 -6.12 8.26 4.49
N THR A 63 -5.63 9.48 4.24
CA THR A 63 -6.18 10.75 4.73
C THR A 63 -5.98 11.86 3.70
N SER A 64 -6.60 13.03 3.93
CA SER A 64 -6.36 14.23 3.12
C SER A 64 -5.04 14.95 3.46
N GLU A 65 -4.19 14.40 4.33
CA GLU A 65 -2.89 15.00 4.67
C GLU A 65 -1.99 15.05 3.42
N PRO A 66 -1.48 16.23 3.02
CA PRO A 66 -0.63 16.36 1.84
C PRO A 66 0.71 15.61 1.95
N ASN A 67 1.26 15.50 3.17
CA ASN A 67 2.54 14.88 3.47
C ASN A 67 2.39 13.79 4.57
N PRO A 68 1.80 12.64 4.24
CA PRO A 68 1.65 11.56 5.22
C PRO A 68 3.02 11.01 5.63
N ASN A 69 3.13 10.62 6.91
CA ASN A 69 4.39 10.14 7.49
C ASN A 69 4.71 8.70 7.08
N ASP A 70 3.68 7.88 6.92
CA ASP A 70 3.77 6.45 6.68
C ASP A 70 2.54 5.91 5.94
N PHE A 71 2.66 4.67 5.49
CA PHE A 71 1.54 3.84 5.13
C PHE A 71 1.69 2.49 5.84
N ASP A 72 0.56 1.91 6.21
CA ASP A 72 0.48 0.52 6.63
C ASP A 72 -0.09 -0.29 5.48
N ALA A 73 0.40 -1.51 5.31
CA ALA A 73 -0.15 -2.43 4.32
C ALA A 73 -0.17 -3.87 4.84
N CYS A 74 -1.18 -4.61 4.39
CA CYS A 74 -1.24 -6.06 4.52
C CYS A 74 -1.85 -6.67 3.26
N TRP A 75 -1.72 -7.98 3.10
CA TRP A 75 -2.15 -8.68 1.90
C TRP A 75 -2.71 -10.05 2.24
N GLU A 76 -3.58 -10.57 1.36
CA GLU A 76 -4.20 -11.88 1.51
C GLU A 76 -3.21 -13.01 1.15
N PRO A 77 -2.89 -13.93 2.07
CA PRO A 77 -1.88 -14.96 1.82
C PRO A 77 -2.40 -16.20 1.11
N ASP A 78 -3.72 -16.40 1.02
CA ASP A 78 -4.33 -17.67 0.59
C ASP A 78 -3.87 -18.17 -0.79
N ALA A 79 -3.64 -17.25 -1.73
CA ALA A 79 -3.18 -17.57 -3.08
C ALA A 79 -1.68 -17.32 -3.30
N VAL A 80 -0.95 -16.93 -2.25
CA VAL A 80 0.43 -16.48 -2.36
C VAL A 80 1.41 -17.63 -2.19
N ASP A 81 2.32 -17.78 -3.15
CA ASP A 81 3.48 -18.64 -3.03
C ASP A 81 4.51 -18.01 -2.07
N LEU A 82 4.44 -18.44 -0.81
CA LEU A 82 5.35 -17.97 0.23
C LEU A 82 6.80 -18.38 0.00
N ASP A 83 7.05 -19.50 -0.69
CA ASP A 83 8.41 -19.94 -0.99
C ASP A 83 9.02 -19.08 -2.08
N TYR A 84 8.23 -18.71 -3.10
CA TYR A 84 8.62 -17.70 -4.08
C TYR A 84 8.97 -16.37 -3.41
N LEU A 85 8.13 -15.87 -2.49
CA LEU A 85 8.43 -14.62 -1.77
C LEU A 85 9.68 -14.72 -0.90
N ARG A 86 9.88 -15.84 -0.18
CA ARG A 86 11.10 -16.04 0.62
C ARG A 86 12.35 -16.00 -0.23
N GLN A 87 12.30 -16.55 -1.44
CA GLN A 87 13.45 -16.64 -2.32
C GLN A 87 13.74 -15.34 -3.08
N ASN A 88 12.71 -14.65 -3.56
CA ASN A 88 12.85 -13.51 -4.45
C ASN A 88 12.66 -12.15 -3.75
N HIS A 89 11.76 -12.08 -2.76
CA HIS A 89 11.36 -10.84 -2.07
C HIS A 89 11.28 -11.02 -0.54
N PRO A 90 12.34 -11.50 0.13
CA PRO A 90 12.30 -11.84 1.56
C PRO A 90 11.97 -10.64 2.47
N THR A 91 12.17 -9.40 1.99
CA THR A 91 11.80 -8.17 2.68
C THR A 91 10.29 -8.04 2.88
N LEU A 92 9.46 -8.57 1.98
CA LEU A 92 8.00 -8.57 2.10
C LEU A 92 7.48 -9.50 3.21
N LEU A 93 8.32 -10.43 3.67
CA LEU A 93 8.04 -11.33 4.78
C LEU A 93 8.72 -10.89 6.08
N ASN A 94 9.47 -9.79 6.04
CA ASN A 94 10.20 -9.29 7.19
C ASN A 94 9.35 -8.30 8.01
N PHE A 95 8.55 -8.85 8.93
CA PHE A 95 7.67 -8.07 9.80
C PHE A 95 8.38 -7.42 11.00
N THR A 96 9.66 -7.73 11.24
CA THR A 96 10.40 -7.28 12.43
C THR A 96 11.04 -5.90 12.26
N ASN A 97 10.99 -5.29 11.06
CA ASN A 97 11.60 -3.98 10.81
C ASN A 97 10.74 -3.08 9.90
N LYS A 98 9.53 -2.76 10.37
CA LYS A 98 8.45 -2.07 9.62
C LYS A 98 8.88 -0.82 8.83
N ARG A 99 9.88 -0.06 9.30
CA ARG A 99 10.36 1.16 8.60
C ARG A 99 11.54 0.94 7.65
N ALA A 100 12.48 0.05 7.99
CA ALA A 100 13.69 -0.15 7.18
C ALA A 100 13.38 -0.87 5.85
N ALA A 101 12.43 -1.80 5.86
CA ALA A 101 11.99 -2.51 4.65
C ALA A 101 11.18 -1.62 3.69
N GLN A 102 10.56 -0.54 4.16
CA GLN A 102 9.85 0.42 3.30
C GLN A 102 10.83 1.32 2.52
N SER A 103 11.99 1.65 3.09
CA SER A 103 12.98 2.52 2.44
C SER A 103 13.65 1.92 1.21
N SER A 104 13.65 0.58 1.04
CA SER A 104 14.19 -0.06 -0.17
C SER A 104 13.27 0.07 -1.40
N TYR A 105 12.02 0.49 -1.20
CA TYR A 105 11.03 0.72 -2.25
C TYR A 105 10.85 2.21 -2.61
N GLY A 106 11.58 3.13 -1.96
CA GLY A 106 11.39 4.59 -2.04
C GLY A 106 12.22 5.32 -3.10
#